data_AF-A0A645IFF3-F1
#
_entry.id   AF-A0A645IFF3-F1
#
_cell.length_a   1.000
_cell.length_b   1.000
_cell.length_c   1.000
_cell.angle_alpha   90.00
_cell.angle_beta   90.00
_cell.angle_gamma   90.00
#
_symmetry.space_group_name_H-M   'P 1'
#
loop_
_entity.id
_entity.type
_entity.pdbx_description
1 polymer ?
#
loop_
_entity_poly.entity_id
_entity_poly.type
_entity_poly.pdbx_seq_one_letter_code
_entity_poly.pdbx_strand_id
1 'polypeptide(L)' 'MKKEYIAELFKKFEDACYDYEGVECWSARELQTILGYAQWRNFKNVIDKAEKSCEQAGENIKNHFAEFSKMVEH' A
#
# COMPACT_ATOMS: atom_id res chain seq x y z
N MET A 1 -8.07 15.93 14.66
CA MET A 1 -6.84 15.72 13.86
C MET A 1 -6.33 17.07 13.37
N LYS A 2 -5.01 17.30 13.36
CA LYS A 2 -4.42 18.53 12.80
C LYS A 2 -4.46 18.45 11.28
N LYS A 3 -5.07 19.43 10.59
CA LYS A 3 -5.19 19.46 9.12
C LYS A 3 -3.84 19.37 8.43
N GLU A 4 -2.82 19.99 8.99
CA GLU A 4 -1.44 20.01 8.48
C GLU A 4 -0.84 18.59 8.42
N TYR A 5 -1.15 17.76 9.42
CA TYR A 5 -0.68 16.37 9.46
C TYR A 5 -1.32 15.51 8.37
N ILE A 6 -2.62 15.73 8.09
CA ILE A 6 -3.31 15.04 6.98
C ILE A 6 -2.69 15.45 5.65
N ALA A 7 -2.42 16.74 5.45
CA ALA A 7 -1.80 17.23 4.22
C ALA A 7 -0.38 16.66 4.02
N GLU A 8 0.40 16.56 5.10
CA GLU A 8 1.73 15.94 5.04
C GLU A 8 1.66 14.45 4.69
N LEU A 9 0.76 13.69 5.32
CA LEU A 9 0.58 12.27 5.03
C LEU A 9 0.09 12.05 3.60
N PHE A 10 -0.82 12.89 3.12
CA PHE A 10 -1.30 12.84 1.74
C PHE A 10 -0.17 13.10 0.76
N LYS A 11 0.66 14.13 1.00
CA LYS A 11 1.83 14.39 0.17
C LYS A 11 2.79 13.19 0.15
N LYS A 12 3.10 12.60 1.31
CA LYS A 12 3.95 11.41 1.40
C LYS A 12 3.37 10.22 0.64
N PHE A 13 2.04 10.07 0.64
CA PHE A 13 1.35 9.03 -0.10
C PHE A 13 1.51 9.22 -1.62
N GLU A 14 1.28 10.44 -2.12
CA GLU A 14 1.45 10.76 -3.54
C GLU A 14 2.92 10.60 -3.97
N ASP A 15 3.87 11.09 -3.16
CA ASP A 15 5.31 11.01 -3.43
C ASP A 15 5.84 9.56 -3.42
N ALA A 16 5.13 8.61 -2.80
CA ALA A 16 5.48 7.19 -2.76
C ALA A 16 4.95 6.39 -3.96
N CYS A 17 4.14 7.03 -4.82
CA CYS A 17 3.70 6.45 -6.07
C CYS A 17 4.88 6.30 -7.02
N TYR A 18 4.94 5.18 -7.73
CA TYR A 18 5.87 4.98 -8.85
C TYR A 18 5.14 4.35 -10.02
N ASP A 19 5.62 4.66 -11.23
CA ASP A 19 5.14 4.00 -12.45
C ASP A 19 5.75 2.60 -12.55
N TYR A 20 4.89 1.62 -12.76
CA TYR A 20 5.27 0.26 -13.10
C TYR A 20 4.49 -0.15 -14.35
N GLU A 21 5.18 -0.25 -15.48
CA GLU A 21 4.60 -0.62 -16.78
C GLU A 21 3.42 0.28 -17.21
N GLY A 22 3.48 1.59 -16.90
CA GLY A 22 2.41 2.54 -17.21
C GLY A 22 1.26 2.53 -16.19
N VAL A 23 1.42 1.83 -15.06
CA VAL A 23 0.45 1.75 -13.97
C VAL A 23 1.05 2.31 -12.70
N GLU A 24 0.35 3.25 -12.09
CA GLU A 24 0.71 3.82 -10.80
C GLU A 24 0.61 2.76 -9.68
N CYS A 25 1.72 2.54 -9.00
CA CYS A 25 1.88 1.50 -8.00
C CYS A 25 2.45 2.07 -6.70
N TRP A 26 2.14 1.39 -5.60
CA TRP A 26 2.67 1.69 -4.29
C TRP A 26 3.30 0.46 -3.65
N SER A 27 4.45 0.67 -3.00
CA SER A 27 5.06 -0.36 -2.18
C SER A 27 4.27 -0.51 -0.89
N ALA A 28 3.78 -1.72 -0.62
CA ALA A 28 3.12 -2.01 0.65
C ALA A 28 4.02 -1.72 1.87
N ARG A 29 5.35 -1.83 1.72
CA ARG A 29 6.30 -1.50 2.80
C ARG A 29 6.38 0.00 3.09
N GLU A 30 6.34 0.82 2.05
CA GLU A 30 6.37 2.28 2.21
C GLU A 30 5.03 2.79 2.74
N LEU A 31 3.92 2.25 2.21
CA LEU A 31 2.57 2.56 2.69
C LEU A 31 2.39 2.22 4.16
N GLN A 32 2.97 1.11 4.65
CA GLN A 32 2.95 0.77 6.08
C GLN A 32 3.43 1.96 6.93
N THR A 33 4.59 2.53 6.57
CA THR A 33 5.22 3.62 7.32
C THR A 33 4.42 4.91 7.19
N ILE A 34 3.95 5.25 5.98
CA ILE A 34 3.16 6.46 5.71
C ILE A 34 1.85 6.44 6.51
N LEU A 35 1.19 5.29 6.56
CA LEU A 35 -0.07 5.11 7.28
C LEU A 35 0.11 4.88 8.79
N GLY A 36 1.35 4.94 9.29
CA GLY A 36 1.66 4.91 10.71
C GLY A 36 1.63 3.52 11.36
N TYR A 37 1.72 2.46 10.56
CA TYR A 37 1.79 1.09 11.09
C TYR A 37 3.23 0.76 11.51
N ALA A 38 3.48 0.63 12.81
CA ALA A 38 4.81 0.28 13.31
C ALA A 38 5.23 -1.17 12.97
N GLN A 39 4.28 -2.10 12.91
CA GLN A 39 4.55 -3.52 12.68
C GLN A 39 3.88 -4.03 11.41
N TRP A 40 4.67 -4.72 10.57
CA TRP A 40 4.17 -5.31 9.33
C TRP A 40 3.00 -6.26 9.54
N ARG A 41 3.00 -7.07 10.62
CA ARG A 41 1.91 -8.01 10.91
C ARG A 41 0.55 -7.31 10.97
N ASN A 42 0.50 -6.10 11.50
CA ASN A 42 -0.73 -5.33 11.60
C ASN A 42 -1.16 -4.79 10.24
N PHE A 43 -0.21 -4.33 9.44
CA PHE A 43 -0.49 -3.82 8.10
C PHE A 43 -0.83 -4.93 7.10
N LYS A 44 -0.22 -6.11 7.22
CA LYS A 44 -0.59 -7.29 6.45
C LYS A 44 -2.08 -7.61 6.61
N ASN A 45 -2.62 -7.54 7.84
CA ASN A 45 -4.06 -7.74 8.05
C ASN A 45 -4.94 -6.69 7.34
N VAL A 46 -4.41 -5.50 7.07
CA VAL A 46 -5.10 -4.45 6.31
C VAL A 46 -5.06 -4.77 4.82
N ILE A 47 -3.91 -5.20 4.30
CA ILE A 47 -3.76 -5.66 2.92
C ILE A 47 -4.69 -6.85 2.66
N ASP A 48 -4.67 -7.87 3.52
CA ASP A 48 -5.54 -9.05 3.41
C ASP A 48 -7.04 -8.67 3.40
N LYS A 49 -7.43 -7.56 4.05
CA LYS A 49 -8.80 -7.02 3.99
C LYS A 49 -9.07 -6.28 2.68
N ALA A 50 -8.10 -5.49 2.19
CA ALA A 50 -8.21 -4.78 0.93
C ALA A 50 -8.34 -5.74 -0.26
N GLU A 51 -7.55 -6.83 -0.27
CA GLU A 51 -7.66 -7.90 -1.26
C GLU A 51 -9.07 -8.52 -1.27
N LYS A 52 -9.61 -8.86 -0.09
CA LYS A 52 -10.98 -9.38 0.03
C LYS A 52 -12.03 -8.39 -0.46
N SER A 53 -11.89 -7.11 -0.16
CA SER A 53 -12.80 -6.08 -0.66
C SER A 53 -12.72 -5.91 -2.18
N CYS A 54 -11.53 -6.04 -2.76
CA CYS A 54 -11.31 -6.05 -4.21
C CYS A 54 -12.02 -7.25 -4.87
N GLU A 55 -11.82 -8.45 -4.32
CA GLU A 55 -12.52 -9.66 -4.79
C GLU A 55 -14.05 -9.53 -4.68
N GLN A 56 -14.55 -9.00 -3.56
CA GLN A 56 -15.99 -8.77 -3.35
C GLN A 56 -16.58 -7.73 -4.32
N ALA A 57 -15.76 -6.81 -4.83
CA ALA A 57 -16.16 -5.87 -5.88
C ALA A 57 -16.20 -6.51 -7.27
N GLY A 58 -15.83 -7.78 -7.40
CA GLY A 58 -15.77 -8.51 -8.68
C GLY A 58 -14.43 -8.36 -9.41
N GLU A 59 -13.44 -7.74 -8.78
CA GLU A 59 -12.12 -7.49 -9.36
C GLU A 59 -11.15 -8.65 -9.07
N ASN A 60 -10.23 -8.91 -10.01
CA ASN A 60 -9.21 -9.93 -9.81
C ASN A 60 -8.05 -9.35 -8.98
N ILE A 61 -7.83 -9.89 -7.78
CA ILE A 61 -6.76 -9.46 -6.86
C ILE A 61 -5.40 -9.35 -7.56
N LYS A 62 -5.04 -10.28 -8.46
CA LYS A 62 -3.72 -10.30 -9.12
C LYS A 62 -3.47 -9.12 -10.06
N ASN A 63 -4.52 -8.43 -10.48
CA ASN A 63 -4.40 -7.22 -11.30
C ASN A 63 -4.10 -5.97 -10.46
N HIS A 64 -4.37 -6.03 -9.15
CA HIS A 64 -4.30 -4.87 -8.24
C HIS A 64 -3.24 -5.04 -7.15
N PHE A 65 -2.89 -6.28 -6.82
CA PHE A 65 -1.93 -6.63 -5.78
C PHE A 65 -0.87 -7.56 -6.39
N ALA A 66 0.31 -7.00 -6.65
CA ALA A 66 1.47 -7.78 -7.06
C ALA A 66 2.08 -8.52 -5.85
N GLU A 67 2.32 -9.82 -5.98
CA GLU A 67 3.05 -10.57 -4.97
C GLU A 67 4.52 -10.10 -4.91
N PHE A 68 5.10 -10.08 -3.70
CA PHE A 68 6.46 -9.59 -3.47
C PHE A 68 7.50 -10.31 -4.34
N SER A 69 8.18 -9.58 -5.23
CA SER A 69 9.31 -10.09 -6.02
C SER A 69 10.69 -9.78 -5.40
N LYS A 70 10.76 -8.87 -4.42
CA LYS A 70 12.02 -8.61 -3.67
C LYS A 70 12.11 -9.51 -2.45
N MET A 71 12.93 -10.55 -2.54
CA MET A 71 13.46 -11.21 -1.35
C MET A 71 14.28 -10.19 -0.55
N VAL A 72 14.17 -10.25 0.77
CA VAL A 72 15.03 -9.45 1.66
C VAL A 72 16.46 -9.94 1.45
N GLU A 73 17.29 -9.16 0.76
CA GLU A 73 18.73 -9.39 0.75
C GLU A 73 19.26 -9.06 2.15
N HIS A 74 19.95 -10.04 2.73
CA HIS A 74 20.41 -10.00 4.12
C HIS A 74 21.79 -9.37 4.25
#